data_AF-A0A5J6V3L1-F1
#
_entry.id   AF-A0A5J6V3L1-F1
#
_cell.length_a   1.000
_cell.length_b   1.000
_cell.length_c   1.000
_cell.angle_alpha   90.00
_cell.angle_beta   90.00
_cell.angle_gamma   90.00
#
_symmetry.space_group_name_H-M   'P 1'
#
loop_
_entity.id
_entity.type
_entity.pdbx_description
1 polymer ?
#
loop_
_entity_poly.entity_id
_entity_poly.type
_entity_poly.pdbx_seq_one_letter_code
_entity_poly.pdbx_strand_id
1 'polypeptide(L)'
;MSHVKRSTRPAALVIAASLALSACSGPGMREGAVINGTSYSMQEVQQAVAQVDSVAANPVDVSQIVYEAAVVHLIDDAFHGSPYTVSDAELTSTMRGAGLEGEPNELALDSARFRHYASILQAPGVQEDPSMAPVLAQLGAVTQEDILSLDVEVNPRFGTWSPEEGGVVAEVPAWITPSGTN
;
A
#
# COMPACT_ATOMS: atom_id res chain seq x y z
N MET A 1 -21.86 65.36 51.56
CA MET A 1 -21.43 64.50 52.68
C MET A 1 -21.06 63.16 52.09
N SER A 2 -19.78 62.81 52.24
CA SER A 2 -19.08 61.69 51.62
C SER A 2 -19.35 60.38 52.34
N HIS A 3 -19.55 59.29 51.60
CA HIS A 3 -19.17 57.96 52.08
C HIS A 3 -18.63 57.11 50.93
N VAL A 4 -17.30 57.02 50.90
CA VAL A 4 -16.52 56.04 50.13
C VAL A 4 -16.71 54.67 50.79
N LYS A 5 -17.12 53.66 50.02
CA LYS A 5 -17.07 52.25 50.43
C LYS A 5 -16.12 51.51 49.48
N ARG A 6 -14.88 51.30 49.93
CA ARG A 6 -13.94 50.33 49.31
C ARG A 6 -14.47 48.93 49.62
N SER A 7 -14.68 48.11 48.59
CA SER A 7 -14.98 46.69 48.73
C SER A 7 -13.92 45.89 47.99
N THR A 8 -13.30 45.00 48.74
CA THR A 8 -12.16 44.16 48.42
C THR A 8 -12.62 42.96 47.57
N ARG A 9 -11.90 42.69 46.48
CA ARG A 9 -12.14 41.57 45.55
C ARG A 9 -11.88 40.21 46.22
N PRO A 10 -12.63 39.16 45.83
CA PRO A 10 -12.08 37.81 45.76
C PRO A 10 -11.70 37.47 44.32
N ALA A 11 -10.47 37.00 44.14
CA ALA A 11 -9.96 36.48 42.87
C ALA A 11 -10.67 35.16 42.52
N ALA A 12 -11.31 35.10 41.36
CA ALA A 12 -11.83 33.86 40.82
C ALA A 12 -10.68 33.09 40.15
N LEU A 13 -10.31 31.97 40.76
CA LEU A 13 -9.32 31.03 40.25
C LEU A 13 -10.04 30.09 39.27
N VAL A 14 -9.95 30.37 37.96
CA VAL A 14 -10.49 29.49 36.92
C VAL A 14 -9.49 28.35 36.72
N ILE A 15 -9.83 27.18 37.25
CA ILE A 15 -9.10 25.93 36.99
C ILE A 15 -9.43 25.52 35.55
N ALA A 16 -8.54 25.87 34.61
CA ALA A 16 -8.55 25.31 33.27
C ALA A 16 -8.10 23.84 33.37
N ALA A 17 -9.06 22.92 33.45
CA ALA A 17 -8.80 21.50 33.26
C ALA A 17 -8.49 21.27 31.77
N SER A 18 -7.24 21.52 31.39
CA SER A 18 -6.67 21.02 30.14
C SER A 18 -6.63 19.49 30.25
N LEU A 19 -7.67 18.84 29.71
CA LEU A 19 -7.63 17.45 29.31
C LEU A 19 -6.50 17.32 28.28
N ALA A 20 -5.29 17.11 28.78
CA ALA A 20 -4.23 16.48 28.01
C ALA A 20 -4.74 15.07 27.71
N LEU A 21 -5.46 14.91 26.60
CA LEU A 21 -5.39 13.67 25.84
C LEU A 21 -3.91 13.55 25.48
N SER A 22 -3.14 12.94 26.38
CA SER A 22 -1.85 12.37 26.08
C SER A 22 -2.10 11.46 24.90
N ALA A 23 -1.77 11.98 23.73
CA ALA A 23 -1.98 11.35 22.48
C ALA A 23 -1.26 9.99 22.54
N CYS A 24 -2.00 8.92 22.28
CA CYS A 24 -1.43 7.68 21.77
C CYS A 24 -0.89 7.89 20.33
N SER A 25 -0.27 9.05 20.06
CA SER A 25 0.60 9.29 18.93
C SER A 25 1.98 8.79 19.33
N GLY A 26 2.15 7.47 19.35
CA GLY A 26 3.48 6.92 19.21
C GLY A 26 4.13 7.49 17.93
N PRO A 27 5.46 7.45 17.81
CA PRO A 27 6.15 7.75 16.56
C PRO A 27 5.72 6.70 15.52
N GLY A 28 4.58 6.95 14.88
CA GLY A 28 3.98 6.08 13.89
C GLY A 28 4.04 6.77 12.54
N MET A 29 4.32 5.98 11.51
CA MET A 29 4.22 6.38 10.11
C MET A 29 2.83 7.00 9.85
N ARG A 30 2.80 8.15 9.16
CA ARG A 30 1.54 8.85 8.82
C ARG A 30 0.94 8.31 7.54
N GLU A 31 1.83 7.90 6.65
CA GLU A 31 1.63 7.26 5.37
C GLU A 31 1.09 5.84 5.58
N GLY A 32 0.34 5.34 4.62
CA GLY A 32 -0.09 3.95 4.54
C GLY A 32 1.04 3.03 4.07
N ALA A 33 1.79 3.48 3.06
CA ALA A 33 2.98 2.81 2.55
C ALA A 33 3.90 3.85 1.88
N VAL A 34 5.20 3.57 1.82
CA VAL A 34 6.16 4.26 0.97
C VAL A 34 6.85 3.18 0.13
N ILE A 35 6.79 3.31 -1.19
CA ILE A 35 7.34 2.33 -2.13
C ILE A 35 8.30 3.08 -3.05
N ASN A 36 9.59 2.73 -3.01
CA ASN A 36 10.65 3.37 -3.80
C ASN A 36 10.65 4.91 -3.66
N GLY A 37 10.41 5.41 -2.44
CA GLY A 37 10.30 6.84 -2.14
C GLY A 37 8.96 7.50 -2.47
N THR A 38 8.02 6.81 -3.12
CA THR A 38 6.66 7.32 -3.37
C THR A 38 5.78 7.06 -2.16
N SER A 39 5.28 8.13 -1.52
CA SER A 39 4.42 8.03 -0.34
C SER A 39 2.94 7.89 -0.72
N TYR A 40 2.28 6.88 -0.18
CA TYR A 40 0.85 6.67 -0.27
C TYR A 40 0.20 6.84 1.10
N SER A 41 -0.88 7.61 1.20
CA SER A 41 -1.68 7.74 2.41
C SER A 41 -2.43 6.44 2.74
N MET A 42 -2.87 6.29 4.00
CA MET A 42 -3.74 5.16 4.39
C MET A 42 -5.01 5.07 3.54
N GLN A 43 -5.56 6.21 3.12
CA GLN A 43 -6.75 6.25 2.29
C GLN A 43 -6.48 5.75 0.87
N GLU A 44 -5.34 6.14 0.27
CA GLU A 44 -4.94 5.67 -1.06
C GLU A 44 -4.69 4.16 -1.07
N VAL A 45 -4.04 3.63 -0.04
CA VAL A 45 -3.83 2.18 0.11
C VAL A 45 -5.17 1.44 0.19
N GLN A 46 -6.09 1.90 1.04
CA GLN A 46 -7.42 1.27 1.18
C GLN A 46 -8.27 1.42 -0.09
N GLN A 47 -8.17 2.56 -0.77
CA GLN A 47 -8.83 2.80 -2.04
C GLN A 47 -8.27 1.85 -3.11
N ALA A 48 -6.96 1.65 -3.18
CA ALA A 48 -6.34 0.75 -4.15
C ALA A 48 -6.84 -0.69 -3.96
N VAL A 49 -6.88 -1.16 -2.71
CA VAL A 49 -7.48 -2.46 -2.35
C VAL A 49 -8.92 -2.53 -2.87
N ALA A 50 -9.77 -1.56 -2.53
CA ALA A 50 -11.17 -1.57 -2.97
C ALA A 50 -11.33 -1.53 -4.50
N GLN A 51 -10.48 -0.77 -5.19
CA GLN A 51 -10.51 -0.64 -6.65
C GLN A 51 -10.12 -1.94 -7.33
N VAL A 52 -9.03 -2.58 -6.89
CA VAL A 52 -8.59 -3.86 -7.46
C VAL A 52 -9.56 -4.99 -7.06
N ASP A 53 -10.03 -5.03 -5.83
CA ASP A 53 -10.99 -6.03 -5.34
C ASP A 53 -12.30 -6.02 -6.14
N SER A 54 -12.78 -4.83 -6.53
CA SER A 54 -14.01 -4.68 -7.30
C SER A 54 -13.98 -5.33 -8.69
N VAL A 55 -12.80 -5.57 -9.24
CA VAL A 55 -12.58 -6.14 -10.58
C VAL A 55 -11.83 -7.48 -10.55
N ALA A 56 -11.34 -7.90 -9.39
CA ALA A 56 -10.58 -9.12 -9.23
C ALA A 56 -11.49 -10.35 -9.11
N ALA A 57 -11.01 -11.50 -9.58
CA ALA A 57 -11.73 -12.77 -9.43
C ALA A 57 -11.65 -13.32 -7.99
N ASN A 58 -10.61 -12.93 -7.25
CA ASN A 58 -10.37 -13.34 -5.87
C ASN A 58 -10.18 -12.11 -5.00
N PRO A 59 -10.55 -12.17 -3.71
CA PRO A 59 -10.31 -11.08 -2.78
C PRO A 59 -8.84 -10.68 -2.73
N VAL A 60 -8.59 -9.38 -2.62
CA VAL A 60 -7.23 -8.82 -2.48
C VAL A 60 -7.11 -8.05 -1.18
N ASP A 61 -5.92 -8.06 -0.59
CA ASP A 61 -5.64 -7.35 0.65
C ASP A 61 -4.49 -6.35 0.50
N VAL A 62 -4.22 -5.60 1.56
CA VAL A 62 -3.14 -4.59 1.59
C VAL A 62 -1.77 -5.22 1.32
N SER A 63 -1.52 -6.42 1.84
CA SER A 63 -0.25 -7.11 1.69
C SER A 63 0.03 -7.39 0.23
N GLN A 64 -0.97 -7.94 -0.46
CA GLN A 64 -0.89 -8.23 -1.88
C GLN A 64 -0.73 -6.96 -2.71
N ILE A 65 -1.52 -5.91 -2.47
CA ILE A 65 -1.42 -4.65 -3.25
C ILE A 65 -0.04 -4.01 -3.10
N VAL A 66 0.48 -3.93 -1.87
CA VAL A 66 1.81 -3.34 -1.61
C VAL A 66 2.92 -4.18 -2.25
N TYR A 67 2.84 -5.51 -2.14
CA TYR A 67 3.81 -6.41 -2.77
C TYR A 67 3.81 -6.27 -4.30
N GLU A 68 2.63 -6.34 -4.93
CA GLU A 68 2.49 -6.24 -6.38
C GLU A 68 3.01 -4.90 -6.89
N ALA A 69 2.67 -3.79 -6.22
CA ALA A 69 3.15 -2.47 -6.59
C ALA A 69 4.67 -2.31 -6.37
N ALA A 70 5.24 -2.88 -5.30
CA ALA A 70 6.68 -2.82 -5.08
C ALA A 70 7.45 -3.61 -6.14
N VAL A 71 6.99 -4.82 -6.47
CA VAL A 71 7.66 -5.71 -7.41
C VAL A 71 7.45 -5.27 -8.86
N VAL A 72 6.34 -4.60 -9.20
CA VAL A 72 6.08 -4.18 -10.58
C VAL A 72 7.21 -3.32 -11.13
N HIS A 73 7.81 -2.46 -10.31
CA HIS A 73 8.92 -1.62 -10.72
C HIS A 73 10.17 -2.40 -11.12
N LEU A 74 10.39 -3.60 -10.56
CA LEU A 74 11.50 -4.47 -10.95
C LEU A 74 11.25 -5.16 -12.29
N ILE A 75 9.99 -5.49 -12.58
CA ILE A 75 9.63 -6.27 -13.76
C ILE A 75 9.21 -5.41 -14.95
N ASP A 76 8.74 -4.17 -14.74
CA ASP A 76 8.29 -3.28 -15.83
C ASP A 76 9.41 -2.97 -16.83
N ASP A 77 10.64 -2.80 -16.32
CA ASP A 77 11.84 -2.63 -17.15
C ASP A 77 12.06 -3.81 -18.09
N ALA A 78 11.80 -5.05 -17.63
CA ALA A 78 11.94 -6.24 -18.46
C ALA A 78 10.93 -6.29 -19.62
N PHE A 79 9.73 -5.73 -19.40
CA PHE A 79 8.70 -5.64 -20.41
C PHE A 79 8.85 -4.42 -21.32
N HIS A 80 9.70 -3.45 -20.99
CA HIS A 80 9.86 -2.22 -21.76
C HIS A 80 10.26 -2.51 -23.21
N GLY A 81 9.48 -1.97 -24.17
CA GLY A 81 9.73 -2.15 -25.60
C GLY A 81 9.32 -3.53 -26.14
N SER A 82 8.77 -4.41 -25.31
CA SER A 82 8.12 -5.65 -25.76
C SER A 82 6.72 -5.36 -26.32
N PRO A 83 6.13 -6.26 -27.14
CA PRO A 83 4.74 -6.12 -27.57
C PRO A 83 3.72 -6.33 -26.43
N TYR A 84 4.21 -6.66 -25.23
CA TYR A 84 3.39 -6.94 -24.05
C TYR A 84 3.39 -5.81 -23.02
N THR A 85 4.17 -4.74 -23.24
CA THR A 85 4.08 -3.51 -22.45
C THR A 85 2.64 -3.00 -22.46
N VAL A 86 2.16 -2.55 -21.31
CA VAL A 86 0.82 -1.97 -21.17
C VAL A 86 0.91 -0.53 -20.70
N SER A 87 0.07 0.34 -21.25
CA SER A 87 -0.07 1.73 -20.80
C SER A 87 -1.10 1.87 -19.67
N ASP A 88 -0.99 2.93 -18.88
CA ASP A 88 -1.96 3.23 -17.82
C ASP A 88 -3.37 3.45 -18.39
N ALA A 89 -3.48 4.01 -19.60
CA ALA A 89 -4.75 4.19 -20.29
C ALA A 89 -5.41 2.85 -20.63
N GLU A 90 -4.64 1.87 -21.08
CA GLU A 90 -5.13 0.51 -21.36
C GLU A 90 -5.52 -0.22 -20.07
N LEU A 91 -4.72 -0.11 -19.00
CA LEU A 91 -5.06 -0.67 -17.69
C LEU A 91 -6.34 -0.05 -17.15
N THR A 92 -6.46 1.29 -17.19
CA THR A 92 -7.66 2.01 -16.76
C THR A 92 -8.89 1.56 -17.57
N SER A 93 -8.75 1.47 -18.90
CA SER A 93 -9.83 0.98 -19.76
C SER A 93 -10.22 -0.47 -19.42
N THR A 94 -9.24 -1.32 -19.12
CA THR A 94 -9.46 -2.73 -18.75
C THR A 94 -10.19 -2.83 -17.41
N MET A 95 -9.74 -2.11 -16.39
CA MET A 95 -10.41 -2.10 -15.07
C MET A 95 -11.85 -1.57 -15.18
N ARG A 96 -12.09 -0.53 -15.97
CA ARG A 96 -13.45 -0.03 -16.23
C ARG A 96 -14.33 -1.04 -16.96
N GLY A 97 -13.77 -1.72 -17.96
CA GLY A 97 -14.47 -2.81 -18.66
C GLY A 97 -14.85 -3.95 -17.72
N ALA A 98 -14.06 -4.17 -16.66
CA ALA A 98 -14.32 -5.14 -15.61
C ALA A 98 -15.27 -4.64 -14.50
N GLY A 99 -15.73 -3.38 -14.55
CA GLY A 99 -16.72 -2.83 -13.62
C GLY A 99 -16.18 -1.80 -12.62
N LEU A 100 -14.92 -1.38 -12.73
CA LEU A 100 -14.39 -0.30 -11.88
C LEU A 100 -15.17 1.00 -12.10
N GLU A 101 -15.69 1.56 -11.01
CA GLU A 101 -16.28 2.90 -11.00
C GLU A 101 -15.19 3.96 -10.70
N GLY A 102 -15.08 4.98 -11.56
CA GLY A 102 -14.16 6.10 -11.37
C GLY A 102 -12.79 5.95 -12.04
N GLU A 103 -11.80 6.70 -11.54
CA GLU A 103 -10.40 6.60 -11.94
C GLU A 103 -9.63 5.73 -10.92
N PRO A 104 -8.85 4.74 -11.37
CA PRO A 104 -7.94 4.03 -10.48
C PRO A 104 -6.87 4.98 -9.95
N ASN A 105 -6.46 4.81 -8.71
CA ASN A 105 -5.27 5.49 -8.21
C ASN A 105 -3.99 4.79 -8.69
N GLU A 106 -2.84 5.45 -8.53
CA GLU A 106 -1.54 4.95 -9.00
C GLU A 106 -1.20 3.56 -8.44
N LEU A 107 -1.42 3.36 -7.14
CA LEU A 107 -1.16 2.08 -6.49
C LEU A 107 -2.04 0.94 -7.05
N ALA A 108 -3.29 1.22 -7.43
CA ALA A 108 -4.17 0.26 -8.10
C ALA A 108 -3.68 -0.04 -9.53
N LEU A 109 -3.16 0.95 -10.25
CA LEU A 109 -2.59 0.76 -11.59
C LEU A 109 -1.32 -0.08 -11.54
N ASP A 110 -0.44 0.13 -10.57
CA ASP A 110 0.78 -0.66 -10.39
C ASP A 110 0.46 -2.13 -10.09
N SER A 111 -0.51 -2.37 -9.20
CA SER A 111 -1.02 -3.73 -8.95
C SER A 111 -1.64 -4.35 -10.21
N ALA A 112 -2.44 -3.60 -10.97
CA ALA A 112 -3.04 -4.08 -12.22
C ALA A 112 -1.98 -4.41 -13.28
N ARG A 113 -0.93 -3.58 -13.38
CA ARG A 113 0.23 -3.79 -14.27
C ARG A 113 0.99 -5.06 -13.91
N PHE A 114 1.27 -5.27 -12.62
CA PHE A 114 1.88 -6.51 -12.14
C PHE A 114 1.07 -7.74 -12.56
N ARG A 115 -0.25 -7.72 -12.32
CA ARG A 115 -1.16 -8.82 -12.66
C ARG A 115 -1.23 -9.07 -14.16
N HIS A 116 -1.22 -8.01 -14.96
CA HIS A 116 -1.14 -8.10 -16.41
C HIS A 116 0.12 -8.86 -16.84
N TYR A 117 1.30 -8.45 -16.37
CA TYR A 117 2.56 -9.14 -16.68
C TYR A 117 2.58 -10.58 -16.15
N ALA A 118 2.10 -10.82 -14.94
CA ALA A 118 1.97 -12.17 -14.40
C ALA A 118 1.06 -13.06 -15.28
N SER A 119 -0.04 -12.52 -15.78
CA SER A 119 -0.96 -13.25 -16.66
C SER A 119 -0.31 -13.62 -18.00
N ILE A 120 0.53 -12.73 -18.55
CA ILE A 120 1.31 -13.01 -19.77
C ILE A 120 2.30 -14.14 -19.49
N LEU A 121 3.07 -14.06 -18.41
CA LEU A 121 4.07 -15.07 -18.07
C LEU A 121 3.47 -16.46 -17.82
N GLN A 122 2.20 -16.51 -17.41
CA GLN A 122 1.45 -17.75 -17.19
C GLN A 122 0.71 -18.24 -18.45
N ALA A 123 0.60 -17.41 -19.49
CA ALA A 123 -0.17 -17.79 -20.68
C ALA A 123 0.54 -18.89 -21.49
N PRO A 124 -0.21 -19.88 -22.03
CA PRO A 124 0.36 -20.93 -22.85
C PRO A 124 1.06 -20.36 -24.10
N GLY A 125 2.26 -20.83 -24.40
CA GLY A 125 3.01 -20.44 -25.60
C GLY A 125 3.91 -19.20 -25.44
N VAL A 126 3.85 -18.47 -24.32
CA VAL A 126 4.74 -17.31 -24.08
C VAL A 126 6.21 -17.68 -24.07
N GLN A 127 6.57 -18.88 -23.60
CA GLN A 127 7.95 -19.37 -23.65
C GLN A 127 8.42 -19.71 -25.08
N GLU A 128 7.49 -19.94 -26.00
CA GLU A 128 7.77 -20.26 -27.40
C GLU A 128 7.79 -19.00 -28.29
N ASP A 129 7.31 -17.85 -27.77
CA ASP A 129 7.32 -16.58 -28.47
C ASP A 129 8.74 -15.97 -28.51
N PRO A 130 9.35 -15.80 -29.70
CA PRO A 130 10.69 -15.21 -29.81
C PRO A 130 10.80 -13.78 -29.26
N SER A 131 9.69 -13.02 -29.23
CA SER A 131 9.65 -11.67 -28.67
C SER A 131 9.74 -11.64 -27.14
N MET A 132 9.46 -12.76 -26.47
CA MET A 132 9.59 -12.92 -25.02
C MET A 132 10.98 -13.32 -24.57
N ALA A 133 11.84 -13.81 -25.47
CA ALA A 133 13.21 -14.19 -25.12
C ALA A 133 13.99 -13.09 -24.35
N PRO A 134 14.02 -11.80 -24.77
CA PRO A 134 14.68 -10.75 -24.00
C PRO A 134 14.01 -10.48 -22.65
N VAL A 135 12.68 -10.54 -22.58
CA VAL A 135 11.92 -10.34 -21.33
C VAL A 135 12.27 -11.43 -20.32
N LEU A 136 12.23 -12.70 -20.75
CA LEU A 136 12.54 -13.85 -19.90
C LEU A 136 14.00 -13.86 -19.44
N ALA A 137 14.93 -13.42 -20.30
CA ALA A 137 16.33 -13.28 -19.92
C ALA A 137 16.54 -12.21 -18.83
N GLN A 138 15.84 -11.07 -18.92
CA GLN A 138 15.89 -10.02 -17.91
C GLN A 138 15.22 -10.44 -16.61
N LEU A 139 14.02 -11.03 -16.67
CA LEU A 139 13.33 -11.56 -15.50
C LEU A 139 14.13 -12.67 -14.81
N GLY A 140 14.82 -13.51 -15.56
CA GLY A 140 15.72 -14.54 -15.01
C GLY A 140 16.99 -13.99 -14.35
N ALA A 141 17.31 -12.70 -14.58
CA ALA A 141 18.38 -12.00 -13.89
C ALA A 141 17.91 -11.30 -12.60
N VAL A 142 16.60 -11.10 -12.41
CA VAL A 142 16.03 -10.61 -11.15
C VAL A 142 16.24 -11.67 -10.08
N THR A 143 17.02 -11.35 -9.06
CA THR A 143 17.32 -12.26 -7.96
C THR A 143 16.39 -12.04 -6.78
N GLN A 144 16.42 -12.98 -5.83
CA GLN A 144 15.78 -12.78 -4.54
C GLN A 144 16.36 -11.56 -3.82
N GLU A 145 17.67 -11.29 -3.94
CA GLU A 145 18.29 -10.12 -3.31
C GLU A 145 17.75 -8.80 -3.87
N ASP A 146 17.42 -8.74 -5.17
CA ASP A 146 16.79 -7.56 -5.76
C ASP A 146 15.45 -7.26 -5.09
N ILE A 147 14.62 -8.28 -4.85
CA ILE A 147 13.34 -8.14 -4.15
C ILE A 147 13.55 -7.75 -2.68
N LEU A 148 14.54 -8.35 -1.99
CA LEU A 148 14.89 -7.98 -0.61
C LEU A 148 15.40 -6.54 -0.50
N SER A 149 15.98 -6.00 -1.58
CA SER A 149 16.53 -4.64 -1.62
C SER A 149 15.49 -3.56 -1.93
N LEU A 150 14.23 -3.95 -2.20
CA LEU A 150 13.14 -3.01 -2.43
C LEU A 150 12.94 -2.11 -1.21
N ASP A 151 12.90 -0.80 -1.47
CA ASP A 151 12.65 0.22 -0.45
C ASP A 151 11.15 0.33 -0.21
N VAL A 152 10.66 -0.45 0.74
CA VAL A 152 9.25 -0.51 1.12
C VAL A 152 9.09 -0.31 2.61
N GLU A 153 8.46 0.82 2.97
CA GLU A 153 7.98 1.06 4.33
C GLU A 153 6.46 0.91 4.35
N VAL A 154 5.92 0.28 5.39
CA VAL A 154 4.48 0.05 5.53
C VAL A 154 4.03 0.53 6.89
N ASN A 155 2.83 1.13 6.94
CA ASN A 155 2.26 1.53 8.20
C ASN A 155 2.13 0.32 9.13
N PRO A 156 2.63 0.37 10.38
CA PRO A 156 2.55 -0.76 11.31
C PRO A 156 1.13 -1.28 11.55
N ARG A 157 0.09 -0.47 11.27
CA ARG A 157 -1.31 -0.92 11.31
C ARG A 157 -1.65 -2.00 10.27
N PHE A 158 -0.93 -2.03 9.16
CA PHE A 158 -1.07 -3.05 8.12
C PHE A 158 -0.10 -4.22 8.35
N GLY A 159 1.03 -3.96 9.02
CA GLY A 159 2.03 -4.95 9.36
C GLY A 159 3.44 -4.45 9.06
N THR A 160 4.36 -5.39 8.88
CA THR A 160 5.76 -5.14 8.55
C THR A 160 6.10 -5.77 7.20
N TRP A 161 6.85 -5.06 6.36
CA TRP A 161 7.34 -5.57 5.10
C TRP A 161 8.31 -6.75 5.33
N SER A 162 7.96 -7.92 4.79
CA SER A 162 8.75 -9.15 4.77
C SER A 162 8.67 -9.75 3.36
N PRO A 163 9.58 -9.37 2.45
CA PRO A 163 9.60 -9.91 1.10
C PRO A 163 9.84 -11.42 1.06
N GLU A 164 10.49 -11.99 2.08
CA GLU A 164 10.65 -13.44 2.25
C GLU A 164 9.33 -14.17 2.51
N GLU A 165 8.40 -13.51 3.21
CA GLU A 165 7.05 -14.03 3.48
C GLU A 165 6.03 -13.59 2.42
N GLY A 166 6.51 -13.01 1.31
CA GLY A 166 5.68 -12.64 0.17
C GLY A 166 4.92 -11.32 0.32
N GLY A 167 5.35 -10.41 1.22
CA GLY A 167 4.77 -9.06 1.30
C GLY A 167 4.69 -8.50 2.71
N VAL A 168 3.55 -7.92 3.07
CA VAL A 168 3.29 -7.36 4.40
C VAL A 168 2.80 -8.44 5.35
N VAL A 169 3.47 -8.58 6.49
CA VAL A 169 3.12 -9.52 7.55
C VAL A 169 2.43 -8.75 8.68
N ALA A 170 1.16 -9.08 8.91
CA ALA A 170 0.38 -8.44 9.96
C ALA A 170 1.02 -8.65 11.34
N GLU A 171 1.22 -7.57 12.09
CA GLU A 171 1.66 -7.68 13.47
C GLU A 171 0.49 -8.14 14.35
N VAL A 172 0.58 -9.35 14.90
CA VAL A 172 -0.33 -9.80 15.95
C VAL A 172 0.17 -9.24 17.27
N PRO A 173 -0.58 -8.35 17.94
CA PRO A 173 -0.15 -7.82 19.22
C PRO A 173 0.04 -8.94 20.25
N ALA A 174 1.10 -8.85 21.06
CA ALA A 174 1.45 -9.88 22.05
C ALA A 174 0.36 -10.18 23.10
N TRP A 175 -0.63 -9.29 23.26
CA TRP A 175 -1.78 -9.51 24.14
C TRP A 175 -2.86 -10.41 23.52
N ILE A 176 -2.84 -10.66 22.21
CA ILE A 176 -3.66 -11.68 21.57
C ILE A 176 -2.99 -13.02 21.81
N THR A 177 -3.46 -13.75 22.82
CA THR A 177 -3.05 -15.14 23.01
C THR A 177 -3.69 -15.98 21.90
N PRO A 178 -2.92 -16.76 21.11
CA PRO A 178 -3.52 -17.69 20.16
C PRO A 178 -4.42 -18.63 20.94
N SER A 179 -5.73 -18.61 20.65
CA SER A 179 -6.64 -19.61 21.18
C SER A 179 -6.23 -20.94 20.58
N GLY A 180 -5.46 -21.72 21.35
CA GLY A 180 -4.88 -22.97 20.91
C GLY A 180 -5.93 -23.84 20.21
N THR A 181 -5.61 -24.24 18.97
CA THR A 181 -6.30 -25.34 18.31
C THR A 181 -5.85 -26.63 18.99
N ASN A 182 -6.71 -27.19 19.84
CA ASN A 182 -6.67 -28.59 20.22
C ASN A 182 -7.11 -29.47 19.04
#